data_AF-A0AA38J1V7-F1
#
_entry.id   AF-A0AA38J1V7-F1
#
_cell.length_a   1.000
_cell.length_b   1.000
_cell.length_c   1.000
_cell.angle_alpha   90.00
_cell.angle_beta   90.00
_cell.angle_gamma   90.00
#
_symmetry.space_group_name_H-M   'P 1'
#
loop_
_entity.id
_entity.type
_entity.pdbx_description
1 polymer ?
#
loop_
_entity_poly.entity_id
_entity_poly.type
_entity_poly.pdbx_seq_one_letter_code
_entity_poly.pdbx_strand_id
1 'polypeptide(L)'
;MPVCLNCGNSVANATTIPCDACQGPLHLKCVGLSESDAVWTRARSKTIKVVCTNCNNNMSQFKDLKSLITSLQQYFLVNIEKLRSDFEAQLKDLKSSVNTTTSSPAHNFEEIVNEVAERQNRKQNLIMFGVDEQPNEFNVNQATEQDR
;
A
#
# COMPACT_ATOMS: atom_id res chain seq x y z
N MET A 1 23.88 -9.34 -51.02
CA MET A 1 25.18 -8.66 -50.87
C MET A 1 25.26 -8.08 -49.47
N PRO A 2 26.42 -8.14 -48.79
CA PRO A 2 26.57 -7.49 -47.48
C PRO A 2 26.41 -5.97 -47.62
N VAL A 3 25.74 -5.35 -46.64
CA VAL A 3 25.45 -3.92 -46.59
C VAL A 3 25.93 -3.31 -45.29
N CYS A 4 26.34 -2.04 -45.32
CA CYS A 4 26.80 -1.34 -44.13
C CYS A 4 25.62 -1.05 -43.19
N LEU A 5 25.76 -1.42 -41.91
CA LEU A 5 24.68 -1.23 -40.92
C LEU A 5 24.41 0.23 -40.53
N ASN A 6 25.28 1.18 -40.90
CA ASN A 6 25.07 2.60 -40.62
C ASN A 6 24.40 3.35 -41.78
N CYS A 7 24.74 3.03 -43.03
CA CYS A 7 24.27 3.77 -44.21
C CYS A 7 23.40 2.95 -45.18
N GLY A 8 23.27 1.64 -44.98
CA GLY A 8 22.49 0.74 -45.83
C GLY A 8 23.11 0.43 -47.20
N ASN A 9 24.23 1.06 -47.57
CA ASN A 9 24.87 0.87 -48.87
C ASN A 9 25.75 -0.40 -48.90
N SER A 10 25.98 -0.93 -50.12
CA SER A 10 26.82 -2.11 -50.35
C SER A 10 28.25 -1.92 -49.82
N VAL A 11 28.84 -2.99 -49.29
CA VAL A 11 30.24 -3.00 -48.81
C VAL A 11 31.22 -3.69 -49.76
N ALA A 12 30.79 -4.10 -50.96
CA ALA A 12 31.58 -4.95 -51.85
C ALA A 12 32.98 -4.41 -52.22
N ASN A 13 33.16 -3.08 -52.30
CA ASN A 13 34.41 -2.43 -52.76
C ASN A 13 34.97 -1.42 -51.74
N ALA A 14 34.56 -1.52 -50.47
CA ALA A 14 34.91 -0.53 -49.46
C ALA A 14 35.61 -1.19 -48.27
N THR A 15 36.51 -0.45 -47.62
CA THR A 15 37.17 -0.93 -46.42
C THR A 15 36.18 -0.93 -45.25
N THR A 16 36.05 -2.10 -44.60
CA THR A 16 35.05 -2.32 -43.56
C THR A 16 35.63 -2.78 -42.25
N ILE A 17 34.93 -2.46 -41.17
CA ILE A 17 35.14 -2.99 -39.82
C ILE A 17 33.82 -3.59 -39.32
N PRO A 18 33.79 -4.77 -38.70
CA PRO A 18 32.57 -5.32 -38.13
C PRO A 18 32.28 -4.68 -36.77
N CYS A 19 30.98 -4.52 -36.49
CA CYS A 19 30.46 -4.10 -35.20
C CYS A 19 30.81 -5.13 -34.11
N ASP A 20 31.36 -4.69 -32.98
CA ASP A 20 31.72 -5.59 -31.87
C ASP A 20 30.51 -6.25 -31.18
N ALA A 21 29.32 -5.66 -31.32
CA ALA A 21 28.10 -6.16 -30.71
C ALA A 21 27.34 -7.17 -31.58
N CYS A 22 27.13 -6.86 -32.87
CA CYS A 22 26.31 -7.69 -33.78
C CYS A 22 27.12 -8.32 -34.91
N GLN A 23 28.44 -8.10 -34.96
CA GLN A 23 29.38 -8.62 -35.97
C GLN A 23 29.08 -8.23 -37.43
N GLY A 24 28.12 -7.34 -37.68
CA GLY A 24 27.77 -6.89 -39.01
C GLY A 24 28.71 -5.81 -39.55
N PRO A 25 28.83 -5.66 -40.88
CA PRO A 25 29.86 -4.83 -41.50
C PRO A 25 29.53 -3.33 -41.44
N LEU A 26 30.56 -2.51 -41.24
CA LEU A 26 30.50 -1.05 -41.24
C LEU A 26 31.58 -0.50 -42.16
N HIS A 27 31.25 0.48 -43.01
CA HIS A 27 32.30 1.24 -43.71
C HIS A 27 33.12 2.03 -42.70
N LEU A 28 34.44 2.04 -42.86
CA LEU A 28 35.33 2.85 -42.02
C LEU A 28 34.94 4.35 -42.03
N LYS A 29 34.58 4.86 -43.22
CA LYS A 29 34.05 6.23 -43.39
C LYS A 29 32.75 6.49 -42.63
N CYS A 30 31.86 5.49 -42.52
CA CYS A 30 30.58 5.64 -41.79
C CYS A 30 30.77 5.66 -40.26
N VAL A 31 31.97 5.39 -39.78
CA VAL A 31 32.36 5.47 -38.36
C VAL A 31 33.44 6.54 -38.13
N GLY A 32 33.84 7.27 -39.18
CA GLY A 32 34.86 8.32 -39.08
C GLY A 32 36.28 7.81 -38.83
N LEU A 33 36.56 6.55 -39.17
CA LEU A 33 37.87 5.94 -38.98
C LEU A 33 38.65 5.87 -40.30
N SER A 34 39.97 6.04 -40.21
CA SER A 34 40.89 5.71 -41.30
C SER A 34 41.34 4.24 -41.24
N GLU A 35 42.01 3.75 -42.29
CA GLU A 35 42.54 2.37 -42.31
C GLU A 35 43.59 2.12 -41.21
N SER A 36 44.42 3.12 -40.90
CA SER A 36 45.37 3.03 -39.78
C SER A 36 44.67 2.94 -38.42
N ASP A 37 43.53 3.60 -38.26
CA ASP A 37 42.75 3.55 -37.01
C ASP A 37 42.03 2.21 -36.86
N ALA A 38 41.62 1.60 -37.97
CA ALA A 38 41.06 0.25 -37.99
C ALA A 38 42.05 -0.79 -37.46
N VAL A 39 43.32 -0.69 -37.87
CA VAL A 39 44.38 -1.57 -37.37
C VAL A 39 44.64 -1.30 -35.90
N TRP A 40 44.67 -0.04 -35.48
CA TRP A 40 44.95 0.33 -34.09
C TRP A 40 43.87 -0.15 -33.11
N THR A 41 42.59 0.05 -33.46
CA THR A 41 41.44 -0.41 -32.66
C THR A 41 41.39 -1.94 -32.52
N ARG A 42 41.88 -2.69 -33.52
CA ARG A 42 41.85 -4.17 -33.50
C ARG A 42 43.08 -4.80 -32.85
N ALA A 43 44.26 -4.23 -33.09
CA ALA A 43 45.53 -4.85 -32.72
C ALA A 43 46.14 -4.31 -31.42
N ARG A 44 45.88 -3.05 -31.07
CA ARG A 44 46.61 -2.36 -29.96
C ARG A 44 45.76 -2.01 -28.76
N SER A 45 44.45 -1.86 -28.90
CA SER A 45 43.59 -1.45 -27.79
C SER A 45 42.29 -2.26 -27.71
N LYS A 46 42.23 -3.20 -26.77
CA LYS A 46 41.01 -3.99 -26.46
C LYS A 46 39.91 -3.16 -25.80
N THR A 47 40.19 -1.91 -25.40
CA THR A 47 39.24 -1.04 -24.68
C THR A 47 38.36 -0.25 -25.63
N ILE A 48 38.78 -0.02 -26.88
CA ILE A 48 37.96 0.70 -27.86
C ILE A 48 37.08 -0.30 -28.58
N LYS A 49 35.76 -0.11 -28.46
CA LYS A 49 34.76 -0.87 -29.19
C LYS A 49 34.12 -0.03 -30.28
N VAL A 50 33.97 -0.62 -31.45
CA VAL A 50 33.29 -0.06 -32.61
C VAL A 50 31.92 -0.71 -32.72
N VAL A 51 30.87 0.08 -32.55
CA VAL A 51 29.48 -0.40 -32.58
C VAL A 51 28.68 0.34 -33.65
N CYS A 52 27.75 -0.36 -34.32
CA CYS A 52 26.84 0.27 -35.27
C CYS A 52 25.83 1.17 -34.54
N THR A 53 25.23 2.11 -35.27
CA THR A 53 24.26 3.05 -34.71
C THR A 53 23.10 2.34 -34.01
N ASN A 54 22.61 1.24 -34.59
CA ASN A 54 21.53 0.46 -33.99
C ASN A 54 21.92 -0.16 -32.64
N CYS A 55 23.09 -0.78 -32.56
CA CYS A 55 23.60 -1.34 -31.30
C CYS A 55 23.88 -0.25 -30.26
N ASN A 56 24.37 0.91 -30.68
CA ASN A 56 24.59 2.05 -29.78
C ASN A 56 23.27 2.58 -29.20
N ASN A 57 22.25 2.74 -30.05
CA ASN A 57 20.92 3.21 -29.64
C ASN A 57 20.22 2.21 -28.70
N ASN A 58 20.36 0.90 -28.97
CA ASN A 58 19.84 -0.11 -28.06
C ASN A 58 20.55 -0.05 -26.70
N MET A 59 21.87 0.19 -26.68
CA MET A 59 22.61 0.33 -25.43
C MET A 59 22.14 1.51 -24.58
N SER A 60 21.81 2.66 -25.20
CA SER A 60 21.20 3.79 -24.48
C SER A 60 19.80 3.45 -23.97
N GLN A 61 18.96 2.80 -24.80
CA GLN A 61 17.63 2.37 -24.38
C GLN A 61 17.67 1.39 -23.20
N PHE A 62 18.67 0.48 -23.15
CA PHE A 62 18.85 -0.42 -22.01
C PHE A 62 19.25 0.32 -20.73
N LYS A 63 20.04 1.41 -20.82
CA LYS A 63 20.36 2.26 -19.66
C LYS A 63 19.11 2.95 -19.15
N ASP A 64 18.31 3.50 -20.06
CA ASP A 64 17.06 4.18 -19.71
C ASP A 64 16.06 3.20 -19.08
N LEU A 65 15.92 2.00 -19.65
CA LEU A 65 15.09 0.94 -19.10
C LEU A 65 15.54 0.53 -17.69
N LYS A 66 16.85 0.38 -17.46
CA LYS A 66 17.38 0.09 -16.12
C LYS A 66 17.02 1.20 -15.13
N SER A 67 17.17 2.47 -15.53
CA SER A 67 16.81 3.61 -14.69
C SER A 67 15.31 3.63 -14.35
N LEU A 68 14.45 3.30 -15.32
CA LEU A 68 13.02 3.21 -15.14
C LEU A 68 12.65 2.09 -14.16
N ILE A 69 13.23 0.90 -14.33
CA ILE A 69 13.00 -0.23 -13.42
C ILE A 69 13.42 0.13 -11.98
N THR A 70 14.58 0.76 -11.80
CA THR A 70 15.04 1.19 -10.47
C THR A 70 14.11 2.24 -9.86
N SER A 71 13.63 3.21 -10.66
CA SER A 71 12.68 4.22 -10.19
C SER A 71 11.34 3.61 -9.76
N LEU A 72 10.81 2.65 -10.53
CA LEU A 72 9.59 1.93 -10.21
C LEU A 72 9.74 1.09 -8.95
N GLN A 73 10.86 0.37 -8.80
CA GLN A 73 11.15 -0.37 -7.58
C GLN A 73 11.15 0.53 -6.36
N GLN A 74 11.82 1.69 -6.44
CA GLN A 74 11.85 2.65 -5.35
C GLN A 74 10.46 3.21 -5.03
N TYR A 75 9.68 3.55 -6.06
CA TYR A 75 8.29 4.00 -5.89
C TYR A 75 7.41 2.97 -5.18
N PHE A 76 7.50 1.69 -5.57
CA PHE A 76 6.74 0.62 -4.91
C PHE A 76 7.19 0.41 -3.45
N LEU A 77 8.50 0.41 -3.19
CA LEU A 77 9.01 0.28 -1.82
C LEU A 77 8.50 1.39 -0.90
N VAL A 78 8.55 2.65 -1.36
CA VAL A 78 8.03 3.80 -0.60
C VAL A 78 6.53 3.66 -0.33
N ASN A 79 5.74 3.23 -1.32
CA ASN A 79 4.31 3.05 -1.14
C ASN A 79 3.96 1.90 -0.20
N ILE A 80 4.73 0.80 -0.24
CA ILE A 80 4.56 -0.33 0.69
C ILE A 80 4.91 0.11 2.11
N GLU A 81 6.01 0.84 2.30
CA GLU A 81 6.40 1.39 3.61
C GLU A 81 5.30 2.31 4.17
N LYS A 82 4.74 3.19 3.32
CA LYS A 82 3.64 4.08 3.69
C LYS A 82 2.38 3.29 4.08
N LEU A 83 1.96 2.32 3.26
CA LEU A 83 0.80 1.48 3.55
C LEU A 83 0.97 0.73 4.87
N ARG A 84 2.18 0.21 5.12
CA ARG A 84 2.52 -0.46 6.37
C ARG A 84 2.40 0.49 7.56
N SER A 85 2.97 1.69 7.47
CA SER A 85 2.87 2.69 8.53
C SER A 85 1.42 3.10 8.81
N ASP A 86 0.60 3.28 7.76
CA ASP A 86 -0.82 3.62 7.91
C ASP A 86 -1.59 2.48 8.61
N PHE A 87 -1.27 1.23 8.27
CA PHE A 87 -1.88 0.06 8.90
C PHE A 87 -1.46 -0.10 10.37
N GLU A 88 -0.18 0.12 10.69
CA GLU A 88 0.33 0.10 12.06
C GLU A 88 -0.31 1.22 12.91
N ALA A 89 -0.54 2.40 12.34
CA ALA A 89 -1.24 3.50 13.00
C ALA A 89 -2.71 3.12 13.31
N GLN A 90 -3.44 2.60 12.32
CA GLN A 90 -4.82 2.15 12.53
C GLN A 90 -4.93 1.05 13.59
N LEU A 91 -4.01 0.07 13.58
CA LEU A 91 -3.96 -0.99 14.59
C LEU A 91 -3.72 -0.44 16.00
N LYS A 92 -2.88 0.60 16.11
CA LYS A 92 -2.64 1.28 17.39
C LYS A 92 -3.90 1.97 17.89
N ASP A 93 -4.60 2.70 17.01
CA ASP A 93 -5.83 3.42 17.34
C ASP A 93 -6.95 2.45 17.77
N LEU A 94 -7.12 1.35 17.05
CA LEU A 94 -8.05 0.27 17.41
C LEU A 94 -7.73 -0.33 18.78
N LYS A 95 -6.45 -0.63 19.07
CA LYS A 95 -6.04 -1.14 20.39
C LYS A 95 -6.30 -0.14 21.51
N SER A 96 -6.06 1.15 21.29
CA SER A 96 -6.42 2.18 22.27
C SER A 96 -7.93 2.30 22.47
N SER A 97 -8.72 2.15 21.41
CA SER A 97 -10.19 2.22 21.48
C SER A 97 -10.80 1.04 22.25
N VAL A 98 -10.23 -0.16 22.13
CA VAL A 98 -10.68 -1.35 22.88
C VAL A 98 -10.45 -1.19 24.39
N ASN A 99 -9.38 -0.49 24.79
CA ASN A 99 -9.11 -0.20 26.20
C ASN A 99 -10.04 0.87 26.79
N THR A 100 -10.77 1.62 25.95
CA THR A 100 -11.79 2.59 26.39
C THR A 100 -13.23 2.05 26.35
N THR A 101 -13.51 0.96 25.63
CA THR A 101 -14.84 0.34 25.59
C THR A 101 -15.09 -0.69 26.70
N THR A 102 -14.08 -1.03 27.52
CA THR A 102 -14.32 -1.72 28.80
C THR A 102 -14.92 -0.80 29.87
N SER A 103 -15.01 0.50 29.60
CA SER A 103 -15.89 1.44 30.28
C SER A 103 -17.04 1.86 29.35
N SER A 104 -17.70 0.91 28.69
CA SER A 104 -19.13 1.10 28.45
C SER A 104 -19.76 1.35 29.83
N PRO A 105 -20.71 2.29 29.99
CA PRO A 105 -21.53 2.24 31.20
C PRO A 105 -22.09 0.82 31.17
N ALA A 106 -21.71 0.02 32.17
CA ALA A 106 -22.55 -1.07 32.58
C ALA A 106 -23.86 -0.36 32.91
N HIS A 107 -24.74 -0.23 31.92
CA HIS A 107 -26.14 -0.01 32.18
C HIS A 107 -26.45 -1.13 33.15
N ASN A 108 -26.57 -0.78 34.43
CA ASN A 108 -26.72 -1.70 35.53
C ASN A 108 -27.91 -2.58 35.16
N PHE A 109 -27.63 -3.74 34.60
CA PHE A 109 -28.66 -4.68 34.18
C PHE A 109 -29.57 -4.97 35.38
N GLU A 110 -28.96 -4.98 36.56
CA GLU A 110 -29.61 -5.08 37.86
C GLU A 110 -30.54 -3.89 38.18
N GLU A 111 -30.19 -2.67 37.82
CA GLU A 111 -31.06 -1.49 37.98
C GLU A 111 -32.28 -1.57 37.06
N ILE A 112 -32.08 -2.02 35.81
CA ILE A 112 -33.18 -2.25 34.85
C ILE A 112 -34.08 -3.40 35.34
N VAL A 113 -33.52 -4.50 35.82
CA VAL A 113 -34.27 -5.64 36.35
C VAL A 113 -35.08 -5.24 37.59
N ASN A 114 -34.49 -4.48 38.50
CA ASN A 114 -35.18 -3.98 39.69
C ASN A 114 -36.32 -3.01 39.34
N GLU A 115 -36.10 -2.12 38.37
CA GLU A 115 -37.12 -1.18 37.90
C GLU A 115 -38.32 -1.88 37.25
N VAL A 116 -38.07 -2.92 36.44
CA VAL A 116 -39.12 -3.74 35.84
C VAL A 116 -39.90 -4.52 36.91
N ALA A 117 -39.22 -5.04 37.92
CA ALA A 117 -39.87 -5.72 39.05
C ALA A 117 -40.76 -4.76 39.85
N GLU A 118 -40.31 -3.53 40.10
CA GLU A 118 -41.13 -2.50 40.76
C GLU A 118 -42.36 -2.12 39.93
N ARG A 119 -42.23 -1.94 38.61
CA ARG A 119 -43.38 -1.69 37.73
C ARG A 119 -44.37 -2.84 37.76
N GLN A 120 -43.89 -4.08 37.79
CA GLN A 120 -44.72 -5.29 37.94
C GLN A 120 -45.48 -5.31 39.26
N ASN A 121 -44.89 -4.83 40.36
CA ASN A 121 -45.58 -4.72 41.65
C ASN A 121 -46.62 -3.60 41.63
N ARG A 122 -46.30 -2.43 41.06
CA ARG A 122 -47.21 -1.27 41.03
C ARG A 122 -48.36 -1.41 40.04
N LYS A 123 -48.25 -2.25 39.00
CA LYS A 123 -49.31 -2.39 37.97
C LYS A 123 -50.64 -2.93 38.51
N GLN A 124 -50.65 -3.50 39.72
CA GLN A 124 -51.86 -4.00 40.39
C GLN A 124 -52.55 -2.91 41.23
N ASN A 125 -51.93 -1.74 41.40
CA ASN A 125 -52.55 -0.62 42.11
C ASN A 125 -53.62 0.01 41.22
N LEU A 126 -54.88 -0.25 41.55
CA LEU A 126 -56.04 0.34 40.89
C LEU A 126 -56.34 1.69 41.55
N ILE A 127 -56.14 2.80 40.84
CA ILE A 127 -56.59 4.12 41.29
C ILE A 127 -58.02 4.31 40.76
N MET A 128 -59.00 4.31 41.65
CA MET A 128 -60.41 4.56 41.31
C MET A 128 -60.72 6.05 41.49
N PHE A 129 -61.15 6.72 40.43
CA PHE A 129 -61.53 8.15 40.46
C PHE A 129 -63.06 8.29 40.56
N GLY A 130 -63.54 9.16 41.45
CA GLY A 130 -64.97 9.42 41.62
C GLY A 130 -65.70 8.47 42.59
N VAL A 131 -64.96 7.79 43.46
CA VAL A 131 -65.52 7.01 44.59
C VAL A 131 -65.24 7.79 45.87
N ASP A 132 -66.26 8.00 46.70
CA ASP A 132 -66.09 8.61 48.01
C ASP A 132 -65.26 7.67 48.90
N GLU A 133 -64.17 8.18 49.49
CA GLU A 133 -63.35 7.42 50.44
C GLU A 133 -64.21 7.04 51.65
N GLN A 134 -64.21 5.76 52.04
CA GLN A 134 -64.93 5.35 53.24
C GLN A 134 -64.31 6.03 54.47
N PRO A 135 -65.10 6.56 55.41
CA PRO A 135 -64.57 7.11 56.64
C PRO A 135 -63.77 6.04 57.38
N ASN A 136 -62.52 6.37 57.73
CA ASN A 136 -61.59 5.51 58.46
C ASN A 136 -62.15 5.14 59.85
N GLU A 137 -62.99 4.12 59.92
CA GLU A 137 -63.41 3.49 61.17
C GLU A 137 -63.01 2.01 61.19
N PHE A 138 -61.71 1.70 61.04
CA PHE A 138 -61.15 0.43 61.56
C PHE A 138 -59.71 0.60 62.07
N ASN A 139 -59.64 0.89 63.38
CA ASN A 139 -58.75 0.37 64.43
C ASN A 139 -57.28 0.06 64.07
N VAL A 140 -56.31 0.71 64.72
CA VAL A 140 -55.83 0.38 66.08
C VAL A 140 -55.58 -1.12 66.21
N ASN A 141 -54.34 -1.54 65.95
CA ASN A 141 -53.60 -2.67 66.56
C ASN A 141 -52.56 -3.21 65.57
N GLN A 142 -51.31 -2.76 65.70
CA GLN A 142 -50.07 -3.56 65.65
C GLN A 142 -48.87 -2.63 65.63
N ALA A 143 -48.57 -2.07 66.82
CA ALA A 143 -47.26 -1.54 67.15
C ALA A 143 -46.74 -2.34 68.36
N THR A 144 -46.38 -3.60 68.13
CA THR A 144 -45.56 -4.40 69.05
C THR A 144 -44.94 -5.53 68.24
N GLU A 145 -43.67 -5.35 67.87
CA GLU A 145 -42.60 -6.37 67.92
C GLU A 145 -41.29 -5.76 67.37
N GLN A 146 -40.63 -4.96 68.21
CA GLN A 146 -39.18 -4.76 68.20
C GLN A 146 -38.74 -4.75 69.67
N ASP A 147 -38.29 -5.91 70.16
CA ASP A 147 -37.18 -6.06 71.11
C ASP A 147 -37.05 -7.53 71.54
N ARG A 148 -36.24 -8.30 70.80
CA ARG A 148 -35.20 -9.23 71.28
C ARG A 148 -34.58 -10.04 70.17
#